data_AF-A0A7K3WCK1-F1
#
_entry.id   AF-A0A7K3WCK1-F1
#
_cell.length_a   1.000
_cell.length_b   1.000
_cell.length_c   1.000
_cell.angle_alpha   90.00
_cell.angle_beta   90.00
_cell.angle_gamma   90.00
#
_symmetry.space_group_name_H-M   'P 1'
#
loop_
_entity.id
_entity.type
_entity.pdbx_description
1 polymer ?
#
loop_
_entity_poly.entity_id
_entity_poly.type
_entity_poly.pdbx_seq_one_letter_code
_entity_poly.pdbx_strand_id
1 'polypeptide(L)'
;MTLADARLATSPDGPVDQAVERRARPWGRRSADKNWPEGGEALGCRIVELPRVHDTRGNLTFIEGGSHVPFDIGRVYYLYDVPGGEHRGGHAHRQLEQLIIAANGSFDVVVDDGQTTERFFLNRSYYGLYMPRMTWRELDNFSSGSVCLVLASNRYDESDYYRDYDEFVAARRAETVEESL
;
A
#
# COMPACT_ATOMS: atom_id res chain seq x y z
N MET A 1 36.25 -7.71 -54.81
CA MET A 1 35.28 -7.74 -53.70
C MET A 1 35.98 -7.04 -52.53
N THR A 2 36.05 -5.69 -52.55
CA THR A 2 35.25 -4.72 -51.75
C THR A 2 35.41 -4.95 -50.24
N LEU A 3 35.59 -4.00 -49.32
CA LEU A 3 35.78 -2.54 -49.22
C LEU A 3 35.86 -2.29 -47.69
N ALA A 4 36.64 -1.29 -47.27
CA ALA A 4 36.42 -0.41 -46.11
C ALA A 4 36.48 -0.92 -44.65
N ASP A 5 37.34 -0.23 -43.89
CA ASP A 5 37.29 0.02 -42.45
C ASP A 5 35.91 0.46 -41.94
N ALA A 6 35.57 0.06 -40.70
CA ALA A 6 34.90 0.94 -39.75
C ALA A 6 34.96 0.36 -38.32
N ARG A 7 35.69 1.05 -37.44
CA ARG A 7 35.42 1.04 -36.00
C ARG A 7 34.00 1.55 -35.77
N LEU A 8 33.19 0.82 -35.02
CA LEU A 8 32.00 1.36 -34.37
C LEU A 8 31.86 0.71 -32.99
N ALA A 9 31.98 1.58 -31.99
CA ALA A 9 31.66 1.31 -30.60
C ALA A 9 30.17 0.96 -30.48
N THR A 10 29.86 -0.13 -29.81
CA THR A 10 28.51 -0.37 -29.30
C THR A 10 28.40 0.30 -27.94
N SER A 11 27.65 1.41 -27.92
CA SER A 11 27.20 2.13 -26.73
C SER A 11 26.48 1.18 -25.75
N PRO A 12 26.67 1.29 -24.42
CA PRO A 12 25.91 0.51 -23.45
C PRO A 12 24.50 1.07 -23.19
N ASP A 13 24.10 2.18 -23.81
CA ASP A 13 22.81 2.82 -23.54
C ASP A 13 21.71 2.31 -24.49
N GLY A 14 21.13 1.16 -24.17
CA GLY A 14 19.73 0.89 -24.52
C GLY A 14 18.81 1.77 -23.68
N PRO A 15 17.58 2.09 -24.13
CA PRO A 15 16.67 2.91 -23.34
C PRO A 15 16.42 2.21 -22.00
N VAL A 16 16.93 2.82 -20.93
CA VAL A 16 16.68 2.42 -19.56
C VAL A 16 15.17 2.53 -19.35
N ASP A 17 14.52 1.41 -19.08
CA ASP A 17 13.12 1.36 -18.70
C ASP A 17 12.95 2.18 -17.40
N GLN A 18 12.43 3.40 -17.55
CA GLN A 18 12.27 4.36 -16.45
C GLN A 18 11.26 3.87 -15.38
N ALA A 19 10.54 2.78 -15.61
CA ALA A 19 9.70 2.13 -14.60
C ALA A 19 10.52 1.36 -13.55
N VAL A 20 11.72 0.87 -13.91
CA VAL A 20 12.54 0.01 -13.04
C VAL A 20 13.39 0.83 -12.07
N GLU A 21 13.82 2.04 -12.44
CA GLU A 21 14.65 2.91 -11.58
C GLU A 21 13.88 3.65 -10.47
N ARG A 22 12.54 3.58 -10.44
CA ARG A 22 11.76 4.06 -9.28
C ARG A 22 11.87 3.14 -8.05
N ARG A 23 12.47 1.95 -8.19
CA ARG A 23 12.66 0.95 -7.13
C ARG A 23 14.04 1.04 -6.46
N ALA A 24 14.35 2.14 -5.77
CA ALA A 24 15.39 2.15 -4.73
C ALA A 24 15.35 3.43 -3.89
N ARG A 25 14.23 3.70 -3.19
CA ARG A 25 14.33 4.56 -2.00
C ARG A 25 14.78 3.68 -0.82
N PRO A 26 15.83 4.07 -0.07
CA PRO A 26 16.31 3.28 1.06
C PRO A 26 15.19 3.14 2.09
N TRP A 27 15.00 1.91 2.56
CA TRP A 27 14.09 1.46 3.64
C TRP A 27 13.45 2.60 4.43
N GLY A 28 12.27 3.03 3.96
CA GLY A 28 11.50 4.11 4.55
C GLY A 28 10.73 3.63 5.77
N ARG A 29 11.19 4.10 6.94
CA ARG A 29 10.48 4.22 8.22
C ARG A 29 10.11 2.91 8.94
N ARG A 30 10.87 2.64 10.00
CA ARG A 30 10.57 1.59 11.00
C ARG A 30 9.44 2.07 11.92
N SER A 31 8.45 1.21 12.14
CA SER A 31 7.28 1.43 13.02
C SER A 31 7.64 1.45 14.54
N ALA A 32 8.69 2.19 14.91
CA ALA A 32 9.12 2.33 16.32
C ALA A 32 9.44 3.77 16.75
N ASP A 33 9.47 4.75 15.84
CA ASP A 33 9.85 6.10 16.20
C ASP A 33 8.65 6.88 16.76
N LYS A 34 8.68 7.11 18.08
CA LYS A 34 7.71 7.89 18.87
C LYS A 34 7.62 9.38 18.52
N ASN A 35 8.17 9.81 17.38
CA ASN A 35 8.08 11.18 16.88
C ASN A 35 7.79 11.11 15.38
N TRP A 36 6.51 11.01 15.03
CA TRP A 36 6.06 11.21 13.66
C TRP A 36 5.73 12.69 13.45
N PRO A 37 6.22 13.33 12.38
CA PRO A 37 5.78 14.69 12.05
C PRO A 37 4.29 14.66 11.71
N GLU A 38 3.49 15.54 12.30
CA GLU A 38 2.15 15.87 11.79
C GLU A 38 2.30 16.26 10.31
N GLY A 39 2.04 15.34 9.38
CA GLY A 39 2.40 15.53 7.97
C GLY A 39 2.39 14.29 7.09
N GLY A 40 1.54 13.30 7.38
CA GLY A 40 1.26 12.17 6.47
C GLY A 40 0.11 12.47 5.50
N GLU A 41 0.00 13.70 4.99
CA GLU A 41 -1.22 14.18 4.31
C GLU A 41 -1.21 14.00 2.79
N ALA A 42 -0.09 13.60 2.18
CA ALA A 42 0.01 13.60 0.71
C ALA A 42 -0.90 12.57 0.02
N LEU A 43 -1.21 11.44 0.66
CA LEU A 43 -2.01 10.34 0.09
C LEU A 43 -3.37 10.14 0.79
N GLY A 44 -3.65 10.87 1.86
CA GLY A 44 -4.75 10.56 2.79
C GLY A 44 -4.57 9.25 3.58
N CYS A 45 -3.54 8.45 3.29
CA CYS A 45 -3.13 7.29 4.06
C CYS A 45 -2.58 7.69 5.43
N ARG A 46 -3.01 7.02 6.51
CA ARG A 46 -2.51 7.32 7.85
C ARG A 46 -2.49 6.08 8.75
N ILE A 47 -1.52 6.05 9.66
CA ILE A 47 -1.52 5.07 10.74
C ILE A 47 -2.57 5.47 11.77
N VAL A 48 -3.43 4.52 12.11
CA VAL A 48 -4.45 4.60 13.14
C VAL A 48 -3.99 3.76 14.33
N GLU A 49 -3.83 4.39 15.48
CA GLU A 49 -3.66 3.67 16.76
C GLU A 49 -5.02 3.14 17.21
N LEU A 50 -5.10 1.83 17.39
CA LEU A 50 -6.32 1.15 17.79
C LEU A 50 -6.36 0.96 19.31
N PRO A 51 -7.55 0.90 19.92
CA PRO A 51 -7.69 0.63 21.34
C PRO A 51 -6.95 -0.64 21.74
N ARG A 52 -6.19 -0.56 22.84
CA ARG A 52 -5.49 -1.71 23.42
C ARG A 52 -5.83 -1.84 24.90
N VAL A 53 -6.74 -2.74 25.20
CA VAL A 53 -7.04 -3.16 26.57
C VAL A 53 -6.02 -4.22 26.97
N HIS A 54 -5.19 -3.90 27.97
CA HIS A 54 -4.14 -4.79 28.46
C HIS A 54 -4.48 -5.30 29.86
N ASP A 55 -4.38 -6.62 30.06
CA ASP A 55 -4.42 -7.24 31.37
C ASP A 55 -3.53 -8.49 31.44
N THR A 56 -3.54 -9.18 32.58
CA THR A 56 -2.69 -10.37 32.82
C THR A 56 -2.97 -11.55 31.88
N ARG A 57 -4.11 -11.55 31.17
CA ARG A 57 -4.50 -12.57 30.18
C ARG A 57 -4.02 -12.23 28.77
N GLY A 58 -3.59 -10.98 28.54
CA GLY A 58 -3.03 -10.53 27.27
C GLY A 58 -3.52 -9.16 26.82
N ASN A 59 -3.69 -9.01 25.52
CA ASN A 59 -4.13 -7.76 24.88
C ASN A 59 -5.41 -8.01 24.08
N LEU A 60 -6.36 -7.09 24.19
CA LEU A 60 -7.58 -7.05 23.41
C LEU A 60 -7.64 -5.72 22.65
N THR A 61 -7.88 -5.80 21.35
CA THR A 61 -8.16 -4.65 20.49
C THR A 61 -9.52 -4.87 19.83
N PHE A 62 -10.34 -3.82 19.84
CA PHE A 62 -11.65 -3.80 19.19
C PHE A 62 -11.69 -2.65 18.19
N ILE A 63 -12.55 -2.77 17.18
CA ILE A 63 -12.70 -1.78 16.12
C ILE A 63 -14.18 -1.69 15.78
N GLU A 64 -14.70 -0.47 15.78
CA GLU A 64 -16.10 -0.16 15.52
C GLU A 64 -16.19 0.84 14.37
N GLY A 65 -17.06 0.53 13.40
CA GLY A 65 -17.34 1.40 12.26
C GLY A 65 -17.88 2.75 12.71
N GLY A 66 -17.53 3.81 11.98
CA GLY A 66 -17.90 5.20 12.31
C GLY A 66 -17.23 5.78 13.58
N SER A 67 -16.50 4.98 14.36
CA SER A 67 -15.80 5.43 15.56
C SER A 67 -14.28 5.40 15.37
N HIS A 68 -13.72 4.22 15.07
CA HIS A 68 -12.27 4.04 14.91
C HIS A 68 -11.83 4.15 13.44
N VAL A 69 -12.77 3.97 12.52
CA VAL A 69 -12.62 4.14 11.08
C VAL A 69 -13.77 5.03 10.57
N PRO A 70 -13.56 5.83 9.51
CA PRO A 70 -14.57 6.79 9.04
C PRO A 70 -15.71 6.14 8.23
N PHE A 71 -15.79 4.81 8.20
CA PHE A 71 -16.76 4.05 7.42
C PHE A 71 -17.41 2.92 8.24
N ASP A 72 -18.55 2.43 7.78
CA ASP A 72 -19.16 1.19 8.28
C ASP A 72 -18.37 -0.03 7.80
N ILE A 73 -18.17 -1.04 8.65
CA ILE A 73 -17.44 -2.25 8.28
C ILE A 73 -18.36 -3.16 7.46
N GLY A 74 -18.40 -2.95 6.15
CA GLY A 74 -19.19 -3.75 5.22
C GLY A 74 -18.64 -5.16 4.98
N ARG A 75 -17.32 -5.35 5.17
CA ARG A 75 -16.65 -6.63 4.99
C ARG A 75 -15.33 -6.71 5.76
N VAL A 76 -15.00 -7.92 6.21
CA VAL A 76 -13.68 -8.27 6.73
C VAL A 76 -13.13 -9.43 5.93
N TYR A 77 -11.85 -9.36 5.56
CA TYR A 77 -11.11 -10.47 4.98
C TYR A 77 -9.70 -10.48 5.54
N TYR A 78 -9.03 -11.63 5.45
CA TYR A 78 -7.67 -11.76 5.95
C TYR A 78 -6.87 -12.68 5.05
N LEU A 79 -5.58 -12.36 4.92
CA LEU A 79 -4.60 -13.14 4.21
C LEU A 79 -3.74 -13.84 5.26
N TYR A 80 -3.52 -15.12 5.09
CA TYR A 80 -2.75 -15.98 5.98
C TYR A 80 -2.01 -17.02 5.13
N ASP A 81 -1.00 -17.66 5.71
CA ASP A 81 -0.11 -18.62 5.04
C ASP A 81 0.50 -18.07 3.73
N VAL A 82 0.74 -16.76 3.68
CA VAL A 82 1.51 -16.13 2.62
C VAL A 82 2.98 -16.52 2.85
N PRO A 83 3.64 -17.20 1.90
CA PRO A 83 5.03 -17.59 2.08
C PRO A 83 5.93 -16.37 2.33
N GLY A 84 6.98 -16.56 3.11
CA GLY A 84 7.88 -15.48 3.49
C GLY A 84 8.60 -14.87 2.29
N GLY A 85 8.65 -13.54 2.21
CA GLY A 85 9.27 -12.83 1.08
C GLY A 85 8.42 -12.76 -0.19
N GLU A 86 7.18 -13.25 -0.17
CA GLU A 86 6.27 -13.15 -1.30
C GLU A 86 5.68 -11.75 -1.48
N HIS A 87 5.30 -11.47 -2.72
CA HIS A 87 4.63 -10.24 -3.15
C HIS A 87 3.18 -10.57 -3.54
N ARG A 88 2.24 -9.72 -3.12
CA ARG A 88 0.87 -9.77 -3.63
C ARG A 88 0.59 -8.47 -4.38
N GLY A 89 0.23 -8.65 -5.65
CA GLY A 89 0.21 -7.65 -6.71
C GLY A 89 -0.52 -6.35 -6.43
N GLY A 90 -0.43 -5.45 -7.40
CA GLY A 90 -0.97 -4.10 -7.31
C GLY A 90 -2.44 -4.00 -7.73
N HIS A 91 -3.22 -3.22 -6.98
CA HIS A 91 -4.55 -2.78 -7.40
C HIS A 91 -4.95 -1.52 -6.64
N ALA A 92 -5.91 -0.78 -7.19
CA ALA A 92 -6.62 0.29 -6.50
C ALA A 92 -8.13 0.03 -6.51
N HIS A 93 -8.87 0.87 -5.80
CA HIS A 93 -10.32 0.81 -5.69
C HIS A 93 -10.94 2.16 -6.03
N ARG A 94 -12.08 2.17 -6.73
CA ARG A 94 -12.81 3.42 -7.06
C ARG A 94 -13.44 4.03 -5.81
N GLN A 95 -14.10 3.21 -5.00
CA GLN A 95 -14.88 3.68 -3.86
C GLN A 95 -14.47 3.04 -2.54
N LEU A 96 -13.85 1.85 -2.55
CA LEU A 96 -13.52 1.14 -1.32
C LEU A 96 -12.47 1.88 -0.48
N GLU A 97 -12.80 2.09 0.80
CA GLU A 97 -11.88 2.47 1.85
C GLU A 97 -11.49 1.24 2.68
N GLN A 98 -10.27 1.24 3.20
CA GLN A 98 -9.72 0.06 3.90
C GLN A 98 -8.95 0.44 5.16
N LEU A 99 -8.96 -0.45 6.16
CA LEU A 99 -8.02 -0.46 7.28
C LEU A 99 -7.25 -1.79 7.24
N ILE A 100 -5.93 -1.71 7.04
CA ILE A 100 -5.03 -2.86 6.93
C ILE A 100 -4.25 -3.02 8.23
N ILE A 101 -4.24 -4.23 8.82
CA ILE A 101 -3.63 -4.51 10.12
C ILE A 101 -2.77 -5.76 10.02
N ALA A 102 -1.57 -5.71 10.58
CA ALA A 102 -0.77 -6.91 10.86
C ALA A 102 -1.27 -7.57 12.16
N ALA A 103 -2.27 -8.45 12.05
CA ALA A 103 -2.84 -9.16 13.18
C ALA A 103 -1.85 -10.17 13.79
N ASN A 104 -0.95 -10.71 12.95
CA ASN A 104 0.22 -11.47 13.36
C ASN A 104 1.37 -11.18 12.37
N GLY A 105 2.61 -11.36 12.82
CA GLY A 105 3.81 -11.17 12.02
C GLY A 105 4.01 -9.73 11.57
N SER A 106 4.59 -9.58 10.38
CA SER A 106 4.80 -8.30 9.73
C SER A 106 4.76 -8.38 8.21
N PHE A 107 4.51 -7.24 7.57
CA PHE A 107 4.63 -7.05 6.13
C PHE A 107 4.73 -5.55 5.83
N ASP A 108 5.14 -5.22 4.61
CA ASP A 108 5.12 -3.87 4.07
C ASP A 108 3.84 -3.65 3.25
N VAL A 109 3.26 -2.47 3.38
CA VAL A 109 2.23 -1.94 2.47
C VAL A 109 2.85 -0.80 1.68
N VAL A 110 2.96 -0.96 0.37
CA VAL A 110 3.37 0.11 -0.53
C VAL A 110 2.11 0.73 -1.10
N VAL A 111 1.97 2.05 -1.01
CA VAL A 111 0.82 2.80 -1.50
C VAL A 111 1.25 3.87 -2.49
N ASP A 112 0.41 4.17 -3.46
CA ASP A 112 0.69 5.08 -4.57
C ASP A 112 -0.58 5.82 -5.01
N ASP A 113 -0.51 7.15 -5.18
CA ASP A 113 -1.60 8.01 -5.71
C ASP A 113 -1.43 8.35 -7.21
N GLY A 114 -0.55 7.65 -7.92
CA GLY A 114 -0.17 7.93 -9.30
C GLY A 114 0.89 9.04 -9.46
N GLN A 115 1.34 9.65 -8.37
CA GLN A 115 2.40 10.68 -8.37
C GLN A 115 3.51 10.36 -7.36
N THR A 116 3.09 10.01 -6.13
CA THR A 116 3.93 9.76 -4.96
C THR A 116 3.69 8.33 -4.47
N THR A 117 4.79 7.65 -4.15
CA THR A 117 4.77 6.32 -3.56
C THR A 117 5.29 6.37 -2.12
N GLU A 118 4.59 5.73 -1.19
CA GLU A 118 5.00 5.57 0.21
C GLU A 118 5.00 4.10 0.64
N ARG A 119 5.81 3.76 1.65
CA ARG A 119 5.88 2.41 2.23
C ARG A 119 5.62 2.48 3.73
N PHE A 120 4.77 1.56 4.21
CA PHE A 120 4.40 1.42 5.61
C PHE A 120 4.73 0.00 6.09
N PHE A 121 5.59 -0.10 7.11
CA PHE A 121 5.88 -1.38 7.75
C PHE A 121 4.88 -1.64 8.89
N LEU A 122 4.07 -2.70 8.76
CA LEU A 122 3.09 -3.10 9.77
C LEU A 122 3.59 -4.33 10.53
N ASN A 123 3.71 -4.21 11.86
CA ASN A 123 4.22 -5.28 12.74
C ASN A 123 3.62 -5.27 14.15
N ARG A 124 2.54 -4.52 14.37
CA ARG A 124 1.81 -4.43 15.64
C ARG A 124 0.32 -4.51 15.35
N SER A 125 -0.37 -5.40 16.06
CA SER A 125 -1.81 -5.62 15.88
C SER A 125 -2.70 -4.47 16.35
N TYR A 126 -2.14 -3.51 17.09
CA TYR A 126 -2.84 -2.30 17.56
C TYR A 126 -2.50 -1.06 16.70
N TYR A 127 -1.80 -1.22 15.58
CA TYR A 127 -1.69 -0.19 14.54
C TYR A 127 -2.32 -0.69 13.24
N GLY A 128 -3.20 0.11 12.67
CA GLY A 128 -3.74 -0.12 11.32
C GLY A 128 -3.31 0.97 10.36
N LEU A 129 -3.11 0.65 9.09
CA LEU A 129 -3.00 1.62 8.01
C LEU A 129 -4.39 1.87 7.44
N TYR A 130 -4.94 3.06 7.68
CA TYR A 130 -6.11 3.53 6.93
C TYR A 130 -5.66 3.92 5.52
N MET A 131 -6.39 3.43 4.53
CA MET A 131 -6.16 3.67 3.12
C MET A 131 -7.48 4.16 2.48
N PRO A 132 -7.51 5.39 1.96
CA PRO A 132 -8.70 5.91 1.29
C PRO A 132 -8.89 5.23 -0.07
N ARG A 133 -10.06 5.46 -0.68
CA ARG A 133 -10.31 5.12 -2.09
C ARG A 133 -9.25 5.76 -3.00
N MET A 134 -9.16 5.26 -4.23
CA MET A 134 -8.28 5.82 -5.26
C MET A 134 -6.80 5.84 -4.84
N THR A 135 -6.41 4.81 -4.09
CA THR A 135 -5.03 4.53 -3.69
C THR A 135 -4.63 3.16 -4.23
N TRP A 136 -3.57 3.11 -5.02
CA TRP A 136 -2.97 1.84 -5.46
C TRP A 136 -2.17 1.25 -4.32
N ARG A 137 -2.26 -0.06 -4.12
CA ARG A 137 -1.49 -0.75 -3.09
C ARG A 137 -0.86 -2.04 -3.55
N GLU A 138 0.31 -2.33 -2.99
CA GLU A 138 1.00 -3.62 -3.06
C GLU A 138 1.33 -4.09 -1.64
N LEU A 139 1.29 -5.42 -1.44
CA LEU A 139 1.72 -6.04 -0.18
C LEU A 139 3.01 -6.83 -0.42
N ASP A 140 4.00 -6.63 0.43
CA ASP A 140 5.36 -7.12 0.23
C ASP A 140 6.00 -7.55 1.55
N ASN A 141 7.12 -8.28 1.47
CA ASN A 141 7.98 -8.58 2.61
C ASN A 141 7.25 -9.24 3.81
N PHE A 142 6.39 -10.22 3.52
CA PHE A 142 5.68 -10.97 4.56
C PHE A 142 6.67 -11.77 5.42
N SER A 143 6.56 -11.66 6.74
CA SER A 143 7.19 -12.60 7.67
C SER A 143 6.46 -13.94 7.69
N SER A 144 7.15 -15.01 8.09
CA SER A 144 6.52 -16.30 8.30
C SER A 144 5.41 -16.22 9.35
N GLY A 145 4.23 -16.78 9.03
CA GLY A 145 3.05 -16.76 9.92
C GLY A 145 2.30 -15.42 9.97
N SER A 146 2.61 -14.48 9.07
CA SER A 146 1.90 -13.21 9.00
C SER A 146 0.40 -13.39 8.71
N VAL A 147 -0.41 -12.59 9.41
CA VAL A 147 -1.84 -12.44 9.15
C VAL A 147 -2.13 -10.98 8.83
N CYS A 148 -2.45 -10.71 7.56
CA CYS A 148 -2.89 -9.39 7.09
C CYS A 148 -4.41 -9.33 7.15
N LEU A 149 -4.94 -8.64 8.17
CA LEU A 149 -6.36 -8.42 8.38
C LEU A 149 -6.78 -7.12 7.71
N VAL A 150 -7.88 -7.15 6.95
CA VAL A 150 -8.41 -5.97 6.28
C VAL A 150 -9.89 -5.78 6.60
N LEU A 151 -10.22 -4.59 7.10
CA LEU A 151 -11.59 -4.11 7.25
C LEU A 151 -11.88 -3.21 6.04
N ALA A 152 -13.00 -3.42 5.37
CA ALA A 152 -13.35 -2.73 4.15
C ALA A 152 -14.75 -2.10 4.25
N SER A 153 -14.89 -0.88 3.72
CA SER A 153 -16.13 -0.10 3.77
C SER A 153 -17.30 -0.78 3.05
N ASN A 154 -17.01 -1.50 1.96
CA ASN A 154 -18.03 -2.10 1.09
C ASN A 154 -17.86 -3.63 0.97
N ARG A 155 -18.96 -4.28 0.55
CA ARG A 155 -18.93 -5.69 0.10
C ARG A 155 -18.03 -5.85 -1.13
N TYR A 156 -17.74 -7.10 -1.47
CA TYR A 156 -16.98 -7.39 -2.68
C TYR A 156 -17.75 -6.93 -3.92
N ASP A 157 -17.06 -6.16 -4.76
CA ASP A 157 -17.50 -5.78 -6.09
C ASP A 157 -16.26 -5.78 -7.00
N GLU A 158 -16.27 -6.60 -8.04
CA GLU A 158 -15.16 -6.68 -8.98
C GLU A 158 -15.04 -5.41 -9.83
N SER A 159 -16.15 -4.72 -10.10
CA SER A 159 -16.18 -3.51 -10.93
C SER A 159 -15.52 -2.31 -10.26
N ASP A 160 -15.32 -2.38 -8.94
CA ASP A 160 -14.65 -1.35 -8.15
C ASP A 160 -13.13 -1.36 -8.34
N TYR A 161 -12.55 -2.46 -8.83
CA TYR A 161 -11.10 -2.65 -8.95
C TYR A 161 -10.48 -1.92 -10.14
N TYR A 162 -9.37 -1.24 -9.91
CA TYR A 162 -8.36 -0.99 -10.95
C TYR A 162 -7.29 -2.08 -10.84
N ARG A 163 -7.13 -2.87 -11.90
CA ARG A 163 -6.11 -3.93 -12.00
C ARG A 163 -4.94 -3.55 -12.90
N ASP A 164 -5.16 -2.58 -13.78
CA ASP A 164 -4.14 -1.97 -14.61
C ASP A 164 -3.69 -0.64 -13.97
N TYR A 165 -2.38 -0.44 -13.88
CA TYR A 165 -1.82 0.73 -13.22
C TYR A 165 -2.02 2.00 -14.05
N ASP A 166 -1.91 1.92 -15.37
CA ASP A 166 -2.07 3.07 -16.25
C ASP A 166 -3.52 3.55 -16.25
N GLU A 167 -4.49 2.63 -16.21
CA GLU A 167 -5.91 2.96 -16.00
C GLU A 167 -6.16 3.67 -14.67
N PHE A 168 -5.54 3.19 -13.59
CA PHE A 168 -5.61 3.84 -12.28
C PHE A 168 -5.05 5.27 -12.31
N VAL A 169 -3.85 5.45 -12.86
CA VAL A 169 -3.18 6.77 -12.93
C VAL A 169 -4.00 7.74 -13.77
N ALA A 170 -4.54 7.29 -14.90
CA ALA A 170 -5.40 8.11 -15.74
C ALA A 170 -6.68 8.54 -14.99
N ALA A 171 -7.34 7.62 -14.29
CA ALA A 171 -8.53 7.93 -13.50
C ALA A 171 -8.22 8.88 -12.33
N ARG A 172 -7.11 8.67 -11.61
CA ARG A 172 -6.72 9.51 -10.48
C ARG A 172 -6.42 10.95 -10.89
N ARG A 173 -5.77 11.14 -12.04
CA ARG A 173 -5.54 12.46 -12.62
C ARG A 173 -6.84 13.17 -13.00
N ALA A 174 -7.82 12.43 -13.54
CA ALA A 174 -9.13 13.00 -13.89
C ALA A 174 -9.89 13.51 -12.65
N GLU A 175 -9.89 12.75 -11.53
CA GLU A 175 -10.50 13.19 -10.27
C GLU A 175 -9.85 14.46 -9.71
N THR A 176 -8.51 14.55 -9.73
CA THR A 176 -7.82 15.75 -9.22
C THR A 176 -8.17 17.01 -10.02
N VAL A 177 -8.42 16.88 -11.32
CA VAL A 177 -8.87 18.00 -12.15
C VAL A 177 -10.29 18.42 -11.77
N GLU A 178 -11.21 17.47 -11.56
CA GLU A 178 -12.59 17.77 -11.15
C GLU A 178 -12.68 18.39 -9.75
N GLU A 179 -11.83 17.98 -8.80
CA GLU A 179 -11.77 18.57 -7.45
C GLU A 179 -11.16 20.00 -7.43
N SER A 180 -10.45 20.40 -8.50
CA SER A 180 -9.79 21.70 -8.61
C SER A 180 -10.62 22.80 -9.27
N LEU A 181 -11.83 22.47 -9.73
CA LEU A 181 -12.81 23.38 -10.36
C LEU A 181 -13.91 23.79 -9.38
#